data_AF-K1ZII2-F1
#
_entry.id   AF-K1ZII2-F1
#
_cell.length_a   1.000
_cell.length_b   1.000
_cell.length_c   1.000
_cell.angle_alpha   90.00
_cell.angle_beta   90.00
_cell.angle_gamma   90.00
#
_symmetry.space_group_name_H-M   'P 1'
#
loop_
_entity.id
_entity.type
_entity.pdbx_description
1 polymer ?
#
loop_
_entity_poly.entity_id
_entity_poly.type
_entity_poly.pdbx_seq_one_letter_code
_entity_poly.pdbx_strand_id
1 'polypeptide(L)'
;MKTDKVVIKQSDIHGKGVFATRDFKAGEIILQWDKSVILSDVEFERLSDNEKQYVNFMEGVHVYMQEPEKYVNHSSNPNTIAKQFCDIATRDIKEGEEITSNYDEV
;
A
#
# COMPACT_ATOMS: atom_id res chain seq x y z
N MET A 1 -3.96 -11.97 -2.88
CA MET A 1 -5.27 -12.04 -3.60
C MET A 1 -5.28 -10.91 -4.62
N LYS A 2 -5.33 -11.19 -5.94
CA LYS A 2 -5.47 -10.14 -6.96
C LYS A 2 -6.89 -9.58 -6.87
N THR A 3 -7.04 -8.32 -6.51
CA THR A 3 -8.35 -7.68 -6.43
C THR A 3 -8.57 -6.91 -7.74
N ASP A 4 -9.71 -7.11 -8.41
CA ASP A 4 -10.10 -6.36 -9.62
C ASP A 4 -10.45 -4.88 -9.32
N LYS A 5 -10.16 -4.43 -8.09
CA LYS A 5 -10.48 -3.12 -7.52
C LYS A 5 -9.45 -2.04 -7.90
N VAL A 6 -8.24 -2.46 -8.23
CA VAL A 6 -7.14 -1.55 -8.57
C VAL A 6 -6.32 -2.09 -9.73
N VAL A 7 -5.55 -1.20 -10.35
CA VAL A 7 -4.61 -1.53 -11.42
C VAL A 7 -3.28 -0.82 -11.21
N ILE A 8 -2.18 -1.48 -11.54
CA ILE A 8 -0.84 -0.87 -11.48
C ILE A 8 -0.54 -0.20 -12.82
N LYS A 9 -0.16 1.08 -12.79
CA LYS A 9 0.24 1.86 -13.98
C LYS A 9 1.48 2.69 -13.66
N GLN A 10 2.04 3.35 -14.67
CA GLN A 10 3.05 4.38 -14.45
C GLN A 10 2.43 5.51 -13.63
N SER A 11 3.12 5.94 -12.58
CA SER A 11 2.71 7.06 -11.73
C SER A 11 3.44 8.34 -12.12
N ASP A 12 2.75 9.46 -11.94
CA ASP A 12 3.33 10.81 -12.04
C ASP A 12 4.09 11.21 -10.76
N ILE A 13 3.89 10.48 -9.65
CA ILE A 13 4.59 10.68 -8.38
C ILE A 13 5.96 10.00 -8.45
N HIS A 14 5.97 8.67 -8.57
CA HIS A 14 7.21 7.89 -8.64
C HIS A 14 6.95 6.50 -9.21
N GLY A 15 7.78 6.09 -10.18
CA GLY A 15 7.78 4.72 -10.71
C GLY A 15 6.39 4.21 -11.09
N LYS A 16 5.98 3.10 -10.47
CA LYS A 16 4.61 2.57 -10.63
C LYS A 16 3.74 3.04 -9.48
N GLY A 17 2.46 3.24 -9.77
CA GLY A 17 1.42 3.56 -8.80
C GLY A 17 0.25 2.58 -8.88
N VAL A 18 -0.57 2.58 -7.83
CA VAL A 18 -1.83 1.82 -7.75
C VAL A 18 -2.99 2.77 -8.04
N PHE A 19 -3.87 2.40 -8.96
CA PHE A 19 -4.97 3.27 -9.41
C PHE A 19 -6.31 2.58 -9.23
N ALA A 20 -7.32 3.35 -8.82
CA ALA A 20 -8.70 2.89 -8.69
C ALA A 20 -9.28 2.43 -10.04
N THR A 21 -9.90 1.25 -10.10
CA THR A 21 -10.65 0.77 -11.29
C THR A 21 -12.14 1.09 -11.24
N ARG A 22 -12.60 1.72 -10.16
CA ARG A 22 -13.96 2.23 -9.96
C ARG A 22 -13.96 3.30 -8.87
N ASP A 23 -15.11 3.93 -8.67
CA ASP A 23 -15.34 4.77 -7.49
C ASP A 23 -15.30 3.96 -6.18
N PHE A 24 -14.69 4.53 -5.14
CA PHE A 24 -14.72 4.06 -3.74
C PHE A 24 -15.37 5.10 -2.84
N LYS A 25 -16.04 4.63 -1.79
CA LYS A 25 -16.58 5.50 -0.74
C LYS A 25 -15.59 5.68 0.41
N ALA A 26 -15.68 6.82 1.08
CA ALA A 26 -14.96 7.03 2.33
C ALA A 26 -15.23 5.87 3.32
N GLY A 27 -14.18 5.35 3.95
CA GLY A 27 -14.21 4.20 4.86
C GLY A 27 -14.17 2.83 4.18
N GLU A 28 -14.17 2.76 2.85
CA GLU A 28 -14.10 1.49 2.13
C GLU A 28 -12.68 0.91 2.13
N ILE A 29 -12.57 -0.41 2.31
CA ILE A 29 -11.30 -1.14 2.15
C ILE A 29 -10.97 -1.28 0.67
N ILE A 30 -9.87 -0.62 0.26
CA ILE A 30 -9.36 -0.65 -1.11
C ILE A 30 -8.44 -1.87 -1.28
N LEU A 31 -7.41 -1.94 -0.43
CA LEU A 31 -6.44 -3.03 -0.41
C LEU A 31 -6.48 -3.76 0.93
N GLN A 32 -6.28 -5.07 0.86
CA GLN A 32 -5.97 -5.91 2.00
C GLN A 32 -4.61 -6.51 1.74
N TRP A 33 -3.64 -6.22 2.60
CA TRP A 33 -2.24 -6.56 2.38
C TRP A 33 -2.04 -8.07 2.36
N ASP A 34 -1.17 -8.55 1.48
CA ASP A 34 -0.77 -9.96 1.47
C ASP A 34 0.26 -10.22 2.58
N LYS A 35 -0.18 -10.95 3.60
CA LYS A 35 0.65 -11.30 4.77
C LYS A 35 1.33 -12.67 4.63
N SER A 36 1.46 -13.20 3.41
CA SER A 36 2.14 -14.48 3.18
C SER A 36 3.64 -14.42 3.47
N VAL A 37 4.23 -13.23 3.48
CA VAL A 37 5.65 -13.02 3.78
C VAL A 37 5.79 -12.07 4.98
N ILE A 38 5.85 -12.66 6.17
CA ILE A 38 6.19 -11.97 7.43
C ILE A 38 7.64 -12.28 7.75
N LEU A 39 8.41 -11.24 8.06
CA LEU A 39 9.82 -11.33 8.40
C LEU A 39 10.01 -11.18 9.91
N SER A 40 10.92 -11.97 10.46
CA SER A 40 11.53 -11.68 11.76
C SER A 40 12.48 -10.48 11.65
N ASP A 41 12.81 -9.86 12.79
CA ASP A 41 13.79 -8.75 12.83
C ASP A 41 15.14 -9.14 12.22
N VAL A 42 15.58 -10.39 12.42
CA VAL A 42 16.83 -10.91 11.85
C VAL A 42 16.74 -11.05 10.33
N GLU A 43 15.60 -11.45 9.79
CA GLU A 43 15.38 -11.53 8.34
C GLU A 43 15.29 -10.14 7.72
N PHE A 44 14.57 -9.21 8.36
CA PHE A 44 14.50 -7.82 7.95
C PHE A 44 15.89 -7.17 7.90
N GLU A 45 16.72 -7.34 8.93
CA GLU A 45 18.05 -6.73 8.96
C GLU A 45 19.01 -7.27 7.90
N ARG A 46 18.76 -8.46 7.37
CA ARG A 46 19.56 -9.05 6.28
C ARG A 46 19.18 -8.56 4.89
N LEU A 47 18.03 -7.88 4.76
CA LEU A 47 17.60 -7.32 3.49
C LEU A 47 18.52 -6.18 3.07
N SER A 48 18.73 -6.04 1.77
CA SER A 48 19.35 -4.85 1.19
C SER A 48 18.44 -3.62 1.37
N ASP A 49 19.01 -2.42 1.33
CA ASP A 49 18.21 -1.17 1.41
C ASP A 49 17.11 -1.12 0.34
N ASN A 50 17.40 -1.67 -0.85
CA ASN A 50 16.43 -1.75 -1.94
C ASN A 50 15.28 -2.73 -1.64
N GLU A 51 15.50 -3.75 -0.83
CA GLU A 51 14.42 -4.65 -0.39
C GLU A 51 13.65 -4.08 0.79
N LYS A 52 14.34 -3.42 1.73
CA LYS A 52 13.74 -2.79 2.90
C LYS A 52 12.67 -1.75 2.53
N GLN A 53 12.80 -1.08 1.38
CA GLN A 53 11.78 -0.13 0.89
C GLN A 53 10.40 -0.77 0.65
N TYR A 54 10.34 -2.09 0.47
CA TYR A 54 9.10 -2.84 0.26
C TYR A 54 8.60 -3.52 1.54
N VAL A 55 9.18 -3.19 2.70
CA VAL A 55 8.74 -3.74 3.99
C VAL A 55 8.01 -2.66 4.77
N ASN A 56 6.80 -2.98 5.24
CA ASN A 56 6.08 -2.16 6.21
C ASN A 56 6.06 -2.85 7.57
N PHE A 57 6.17 -2.08 8.65
CA PHE A 57 6.01 -2.58 10.01
C PHE A 57 4.62 -2.21 10.51
N MET A 58 3.78 -3.19 10.84
CA MET A 58 2.46 -2.93 11.40
C MET A 58 2.09 -4.01 12.42
N GLU A 59 1.45 -3.59 13.52
CA GLU A 59 1.00 -4.47 14.60
C GLU A 59 2.11 -5.39 15.13
N GLY A 60 3.36 -4.91 15.16
CA GLY A 60 4.49 -5.63 15.74
C GLY A 60 5.20 -6.59 14.78
N VAL A 61 4.89 -6.59 13.49
CA VAL A 61 5.52 -7.48 12.49
C VAL A 61 5.98 -6.73 11.25
N HIS A 62 7.11 -7.18 10.68
CA HIS A 62 7.60 -6.75 9.37
C HIS A 62 6.88 -7.54 8.27
N VAL A 63 6.12 -6.86 7.42
CA VAL A 63 5.43 -7.46 6.27
C VAL A 63 6.15 -7.06 4.99
N TYR A 64 6.61 -8.04 4.21
CA TYR A 64 7.17 -7.79 2.89
C TYR A 64 6.03 -7.64 1.88
N MET A 65 5.79 -6.41 1.45
CA MET A 65 4.65 -6.03 0.64
C MET A 65 4.67 -6.71 -0.73
N GLN A 66 3.53 -7.27 -1.14
CA GLN A 66 3.36 -7.89 -2.45
C GLN A 66 2.68 -6.93 -3.43
N GLU A 67 2.41 -7.38 -4.65
CA GLU A 67 1.57 -6.61 -5.57
C GLU A 67 0.09 -6.80 -5.24
N PRO A 68 -0.71 -5.73 -5.25
CA PRO A 68 -0.36 -4.37 -5.71
C PRO A 68 0.21 -3.43 -4.64
N GLU A 69 0.09 -3.75 -3.36
CA GLU A 69 0.34 -2.83 -2.24
C GLU A 69 1.76 -2.24 -2.17
N LYS A 70 2.79 -2.96 -2.64
CA LYS A 70 4.18 -2.48 -2.70
C LYS A 70 4.39 -1.26 -3.63
N TYR A 71 3.39 -0.96 -4.47
CA TYR A 71 3.40 0.18 -5.39
C TYR A 71 2.47 1.33 -4.96
N VAL A 72 1.91 1.28 -3.75
CA VAL A 72 1.17 2.43 -3.19
C VAL A 72 2.18 3.52 -2.87
N ASN A 73 2.09 4.65 -3.57
CA ASN A 73 3.03 5.75 -3.43
C ASN A 73 2.74 6.62 -2.19
N HIS A 74 3.76 7.36 -1.77
CA HIS A 74 3.65 8.35 -0.71
C HIS A 74 2.88 9.60 -1.17
N SER A 75 2.06 10.14 -0.28
CA SER A 75 1.55 11.51 -0.38
C SER A 75 1.41 12.11 1.02
N SER A 76 1.76 13.39 1.19
CA SER A 76 1.52 14.14 2.44
C SER A 76 0.04 14.49 2.66
N ASN A 77 -0.81 14.33 1.63
CA ASN A 77 -2.26 14.40 1.73
C ASN A 77 -2.86 13.16 1.08
N PRO A 78 -2.71 11.98 1.72
CA PRO A 78 -3.08 10.70 1.13
C PRO A 78 -4.61 10.56 1.08
N ASN A 79 -5.07 9.72 0.15
CA ASN A 79 -6.47 9.33 0.07
C ASN A 79 -6.77 7.98 0.77
N THR A 80 -5.75 7.34 1.34
CA THR A 80 -5.90 6.18 2.22
C THR A 80 -5.19 6.34 3.55
N ILE A 81 -5.66 5.57 4.54
CA ILE A 81 -4.97 5.30 5.79
C ILE A 81 -4.73 3.80 5.93
N ALA A 82 -3.51 3.42 6.32
CA ALA A 82 -3.15 2.04 6.60
C ALA A 82 -3.61 1.68 8.02
N LYS A 83 -4.42 0.63 8.14
CA LYS A 83 -4.90 0.13 9.43
C LYS A 83 -5.27 -1.34 9.33
N GLN A 84 -4.87 -2.15 10.31
CA GLN A 84 -5.21 -3.57 10.37
C GLN A 84 -4.87 -4.30 9.06
N PHE A 85 -3.70 -4.02 8.49
CA PHE A 85 -3.22 -4.59 7.23
C PHE A 85 -4.16 -4.31 6.04
N CYS A 86 -4.80 -3.15 6.06
CA CYS A 86 -5.66 -2.67 4.99
C CYS A 86 -5.37 -1.21 4.67
N ASP A 87 -5.49 -0.83 3.41
CA ASP A 87 -5.59 0.57 3.00
C ASP A 87 -7.07 0.95 2.88
N ILE A 88 -7.49 1.88 3.73
CA ILE A 88 -8.89 2.31 3.87
C ILE A 88 -9.03 3.72 3.32
N ALA A 89 -10.02 3.96 2.46
CA ALA A 89 -10.26 5.27 1.87
C ALA A 89 -10.60 6.32 2.95
N THR A 90 -9.90 7.46 2.96
CA THR A 90 -10.17 8.57 3.90
C THR A 90 -11.23 9.54 3.38
N ARG A 91 -11.53 9.45 2.08
CA ARG A 91 -12.56 10.21 1.36
C ARG A 91 -13.13 9.36 0.23
N ASP A 92 -14.14 9.87 -0.48
CA ASP A 92 -14.54 9.31 -1.77
C ASP A 92 -13.37 9.42 -2.78
N ILE A 93 -13.12 8.35 -3.53
CA ILE A 93 -12.08 8.25 -4.55
C ILE A 93 -12.74 7.87 -5.87
N LYS A 94 -12.40 8.55 -6.95
CA LYS A 94 -12.93 8.31 -8.28
C LYS A 94 -12.15 7.25 -9.03
N GLU A 95 -12.82 6.57 -9.95
CA GLU A 95 -12.14 5.73 -10.94
C GLU A 95 -10.98 6.51 -11.60
N GLY A 96 -9.81 5.88 -11.68
CA GLY A 96 -8.61 6.47 -12.25
C GLY A 96 -7.77 7.33 -11.31
N GLU A 97 -8.24 7.67 -10.10
CA GLU A 97 -7.38 8.30 -9.09
C GLU A 97 -6.30 7.33 -8.59
N GLU A 98 -5.10 7.86 -8.33
CA GLU A 98 -4.01 7.10 -7.71
C GLU A 98 -4.27 6.93 -6.21
N ILE A 99 -4.08 5.71 -5.72
CA ILE A 99 -4.15 5.35 -4.30
C ILE A 99 -2.80 5.66 -3.67
N THR A 100 -2.82 6.46 -2.60
CA THR A 100 -1.61 6.95 -1.92
C THR A 100 -1.78 6.90 -0.41
N SER A 101 -0.71 6.54 0.30
CA SER A 101 -0.64 6.50 1.76
C SER A 101 0.44 7.45 2.27
N ASN A 102 0.38 7.86 3.54
CA ASN A 102 1.47 8.59 4.18
C ASN A 102 2.45 7.57 4.79
N TYR A 103 3.72 7.63 4.40
CA TYR A 103 4.76 6.72 4.90
C TYR A 103 5.27 7.09 6.29
N ASP A 104 5.02 8.32 6.73
CA ASP A 104 5.47 8.80 8.05
C ASP A 104 4.47 8.45 9.17
N GLU A 105 3.30 7.91 8.81
CA GLU A 105 2.20 7.59 9.73
C GLU A 105 1.89 6.08 9.82
N VAL A 106 2.69 5.22 9.17
CA VAL A 106 2.60 3.75 9.22
C VAL A 106 3.44 3.15 10.33
#